data_AF-A0A0D0I875-F1
#
_entry.id   AF-A0A0D0I875-F1
#
_cell.length_a   1.000
_cell.length_b   1.000
_cell.length_c   1.000
_cell.angle_alpha   90.00
_cell.angle_beta   90.00
_cell.angle_gamma   90.00
#
_symmetry.space_group_name_H-M   'P 1'
#
loop_
_entity.id
_entity.type
_entity.pdbx_description
1 polymer ?
#
loop_
_entity_poly.entity_id
_entity_poly.type
_entity_poly.pdbx_seq_one_letter_code
_entity_poly.pdbx_strand_id
1 'polypeptide(L)'
;MEDIIDTENEEFKKALQIVNFTRRSLFLTGKAGTGKSTFLRYICQHTKKKHVVLAPTGIAAINAGGSTLHSFFKLPFHPLIPTDSRFSNRNIKETLKYNGEKRKLIREVELVIIDEISMVRADIIDFIDKVLRIYTRNMREPFGGKQLLFVGDIYQLEPVVKEEDRQFLRPFYPSPYFFDAHVFRSFKLVSIELRKVYRQSDSTFINILDHIRTNMVTANDLQLLNNRVAAVSPSDSNGLSITLSTRRDTVDYINQCQLDKLPGEASVFYGDIKGDFPESSLPTPMQLDLKVGSQIIFIKNDLDKRWVNGTLGVIEGIDEGQGVIYIVSEDGRELEVERACWSNMRYTYNDKEQKIEEEEIGSYTQYPIRLAWAITVHKSQGLTFRNVNIDFTGGVFAGGQTYVALSRCTSLEGITLKEPIRRSDVFVRPEVVAFSRNYNDSLVINKALSESKADREYHDAVKAFDKGDMESFLDNFFKAIHSRYDIEKPLVRRFIRSKLNVVNKLRAENQRLLEEKKEKDDFLKRLAVEYVMLGKECEKEKMNDAAIANYKKALKLCPDIPEAKRRLKRLQK
;
A
#
# COMPACT_ATOMS: atom_id res chain seq x y z
N MET A 1 -2.77 -6.36 -22.72
CA MET A 1 -3.30 -5.10 -23.28
C MET A 1 -3.17 -4.05 -22.20
N GLU A 2 -2.37 -3.02 -22.44
CA GLU A 2 -2.18 -1.87 -21.53
C GLU A 2 -3.55 -1.23 -21.27
N ASP A 3 -3.95 -1.16 -20.00
CA ASP A 3 -5.15 -0.41 -19.62
C ASP A 3 -4.92 1.05 -20.05
N ILE A 4 -5.72 1.53 -20.99
CA ILE A 4 -5.65 2.92 -21.50
C ILE A 4 -5.99 3.84 -20.33
N ILE A 5 -4.96 4.40 -19.72
CA ILE A 5 -5.13 5.36 -18.63
C ILE A 5 -5.51 6.69 -19.25
N ASP A 6 -6.48 7.32 -18.62
CA ASP A 6 -6.85 8.69 -18.89
C ASP A 6 -5.71 9.63 -18.45
N THR A 7 -4.74 9.82 -19.33
CA THR A 7 -3.61 10.72 -19.17
C THR A 7 -4.02 12.19 -19.22
N GLU A 8 -5.30 12.52 -19.37
CA GLU A 8 -5.80 13.89 -19.24
C GLU A 8 -6.30 14.20 -17.82
N ASN A 9 -6.47 13.19 -16.97
CA ASN A 9 -6.94 13.40 -15.60
C ASN A 9 -5.84 13.98 -14.70
N GLU A 10 -5.96 15.27 -14.38
CA GLU A 10 -4.99 16.00 -13.56
C GLU A 10 -4.90 15.48 -12.12
N GLU A 11 -6.02 15.07 -11.50
CA GLU A 11 -6.01 14.46 -10.18
C GLU A 11 -5.25 13.13 -10.17
N PHE A 12 -5.41 12.32 -11.22
CA PHE A 12 -4.69 11.07 -11.41
C PHE A 12 -3.18 11.31 -11.52
N LYS A 13 -2.75 12.30 -12.34
CA LYS A 13 -1.33 12.67 -12.47
C LYS A 13 -0.73 13.15 -11.16
N LYS A 14 -1.44 14.03 -10.44
CA LYS A 14 -0.97 14.56 -9.15
C LYS A 14 -0.81 13.43 -8.13
N ALA A 15 -1.80 12.54 -8.04
CA ALA A 15 -1.73 11.36 -7.17
C ALA A 15 -0.54 10.46 -7.54
N LEU A 16 -0.34 10.18 -8.82
CA LEU A 16 0.79 9.38 -9.31
C LEU A 16 2.14 10.03 -8.97
N GLN A 17 2.26 11.35 -9.15
CA GLN A 17 3.47 12.09 -8.80
C GLN A 17 3.76 12.01 -7.30
N ILE A 18 2.73 12.17 -6.45
CA ILE A 18 2.87 12.06 -5.00
C ILE A 18 3.33 10.64 -4.62
N VAL A 19 2.70 9.61 -5.17
CA VAL A 19 3.03 8.22 -4.84
C VAL A 19 4.42 7.84 -5.33
N ASN A 20 4.81 8.20 -6.55
CA ASN A 20 6.10 7.75 -7.10
C ASN A 20 7.29 8.58 -6.61
N PHE A 21 7.14 9.89 -6.48
CA PHE A 21 8.28 10.79 -6.24
C PHE A 21 8.40 11.29 -4.80
N THR A 22 7.40 11.07 -3.95
CA THR A 22 7.38 11.62 -2.58
C THR A 22 7.30 10.52 -1.51
N ARG A 23 7.67 10.82 -0.25
CA ARG A 23 7.40 9.92 0.89
C ARG A 23 6.12 10.29 1.66
N ARG A 24 5.35 11.26 1.16
CA ARG A 24 4.14 11.76 1.83
C ARG A 24 3.00 10.76 1.65
N SER A 25 2.36 10.40 2.76
CA SER A 25 1.16 9.57 2.69
C SER A 25 0.02 10.32 1.98
N LEU A 26 -0.72 9.58 1.16
CA LEU A 26 -1.80 10.09 0.32
C LEU A 26 -3.07 9.32 0.65
N PHE A 27 -4.18 10.04 0.76
CA PHE A 27 -5.51 9.48 0.71
C PHE A 27 -6.13 9.77 -0.65
N LEU A 28 -6.37 8.71 -1.41
CA LEU A 28 -7.06 8.76 -2.68
C LEU A 28 -8.51 8.31 -2.47
N THR A 29 -9.43 9.21 -2.80
CA THR A 29 -10.86 8.94 -2.76
C THR A 29 -11.51 9.26 -4.10
N GLY A 30 -12.78 8.93 -4.20
CA GLY A 30 -13.56 9.18 -5.40
C GLY A 30 -14.86 8.40 -5.34
N LYS A 31 -15.85 8.87 -6.10
CA LYS A 31 -17.16 8.25 -6.22
C LYS A 31 -17.06 6.81 -6.75
N ALA A 32 -18.16 6.07 -6.67
CA ALA A 32 -18.25 4.78 -7.35
C ALA A 32 -17.95 4.97 -8.86
N GLY A 33 -17.13 4.08 -9.44
CA GLY A 33 -16.84 4.15 -10.87
C GLY A 33 -15.84 5.22 -11.34
N THR A 34 -15.07 5.83 -10.44
CA THR A 34 -14.03 6.82 -10.80
C THR A 34 -12.65 6.24 -11.14
N GLY A 35 -12.53 4.91 -11.24
CA GLY A 35 -11.27 4.25 -11.61
C GLY A 35 -10.26 4.00 -10.48
N LYS A 36 -10.67 4.04 -9.20
CA LYS A 36 -9.78 3.79 -8.04
C LYS A 36 -9.00 2.47 -8.13
N SER A 37 -9.69 1.36 -8.45
CA SER A 37 -9.04 0.05 -8.59
C SER A 37 -8.09 0.00 -9.79
N THR A 38 -8.41 0.72 -10.88
CA THR A 38 -7.52 0.87 -12.04
C THR A 38 -6.25 1.63 -11.66
N PHE A 39 -6.37 2.72 -10.88
CA PHE A 39 -5.23 3.46 -10.34
C PHE A 39 -4.34 2.58 -9.45
N LEU A 40 -4.94 1.76 -8.58
CA LEU A 40 -4.20 0.84 -7.71
C LEU A 40 -3.40 -0.18 -8.54
N ARG A 41 -4.05 -0.83 -9.53
CA ARG A 41 -3.37 -1.78 -10.44
C ARG A 41 -2.21 -1.12 -11.19
N TYR A 42 -2.41 0.10 -11.68
CA TYR A 42 -1.37 0.85 -12.37
C TYR A 42 -0.16 1.13 -11.46
N ILE A 43 -0.39 1.55 -10.21
CA ILE A 43 0.71 1.77 -9.27
C ILE A 43 1.48 0.48 -9.01
N CYS A 44 0.79 -0.63 -8.77
CA CYS A 44 1.46 -1.90 -8.50
C CYS A 44 2.35 -2.35 -9.67
N GLN A 45 1.94 -2.05 -10.92
CA GLN A 45 2.69 -2.40 -12.13
C GLN A 45 3.85 -1.44 -12.44
N HIS A 46 3.71 -0.13 -12.14
CA HIS A 46 4.66 0.89 -12.61
C HIS A 46 5.50 1.54 -11.50
N THR A 47 5.18 1.31 -10.22
CA THR A 47 5.96 1.90 -9.14
C THR A 47 7.32 1.20 -8.99
N LYS A 48 8.38 1.99 -8.80
CA LYS A 48 9.72 1.46 -8.49
C LYS A 48 9.90 1.16 -7.01
N LYS A 49 8.93 1.56 -6.17
CA LYS A 49 8.99 1.39 -4.73
C LYS A 49 8.67 -0.04 -4.34
N LYS A 50 9.39 -0.54 -3.33
CA LYS A 50 9.07 -1.82 -2.70
C LYS A 50 7.73 -1.65 -1.97
N HIS A 51 6.65 -2.17 -2.55
CA HIS A 51 5.29 -1.94 -2.06
C HIS A 51 4.63 -3.21 -1.54
N VAL A 52 3.62 -3.04 -0.69
CA VAL A 52 2.72 -4.11 -0.25
C VAL A 52 1.28 -3.62 -0.36
N VAL A 53 0.39 -4.50 -0.81
CA VAL A 53 -1.05 -4.21 -0.92
C VAL A 53 -1.78 -4.89 0.22
N LEU A 54 -2.50 -4.10 1.00
CA LEU A 54 -3.22 -4.53 2.18
C LEU A 54 -4.70 -4.13 2.08
N ALA A 55 -5.57 -4.92 2.70
CA ALA A 55 -7.00 -4.59 2.81
C ALA A 55 -7.57 -5.03 4.18
N PRO A 56 -8.70 -4.46 4.64
CA PRO A 56 -9.31 -4.81 5.91
C PRO A 56 -9.96 -6.21 5.91
N THR A 57 -10.53 -6.63 4.78
CA THR A 57 -11.28 -7.89 4.65
C THR A 57 -10.58 -8.87 3.70
N GLY A 58 -10.81 -10.18 3.88
CA GLY A 58 -10.22 -11.23 3.05
C GLY A 58 -10.59 -11.08 1.57
N ILE A 59 -11.86 -10.83 1.27
CA ILE A 59 -12.34 -10.65 -0.11
C ILE A 59 -11.71 -9.41 -0.77
N ALA A 60 -11.60 -8.28 -0.05
CA ALA A 60 -10.94 -7.09 -0.57
C ALA A 60 -9.44 -7.34 -0.81
N ALA A 61 -8.77 -8.08 0.07
CA ALA A 61 -7.37 -8.44 -0.10
C ALA A 61 -7.16 -9.30 -1.35
N ILE A 62 -7.98 -10.33 -1.55
CA ILE A 62 -7.93 -11.18 -2.76
C ILE A 62 -8.18 -10.37 -4.03
N ASN A 63 -9.19 -9.49 -4.02
CA ASN A 63 -9.53 -8.65 -5.18
C ASN A 63 -8.44 -7.63 -5.53
N ALA A 64 -7.73 -7.11 -4.52
CA ALA A 64 -6.63 -6.19 -4.69
C ALA A 64 -5.29 -6.91 -5.03
N GLY A 65 -5.26 -8.24 -5.01
CA GLY A 65 -4.03 -9.03 -5.19
C GLY A 65 -3.06 -8.87 -4.02
N GLY A 66 -3.57 -8.74 -2.80
CA GLY A 66 -2.79 -8.46 -1.60
C GLY A 66 -3.14 -9.35 -0.41
N SER A 67 -2.76 -8.90 0.78
CA SER A 67 -3.01 -9.62 2.05
C SER A 67 -3.86 -8.79 3.02
N THR A 68 -4.46 -9.40 4.03
CA THR A 68 -5.23 -8.62 5.01
C THR A 68 -4.31 -7.86 5.98
N LEU A 69 -4.77 -6.70 6.48
CA LEU A 69 -4.06 -5.94 7.53
C LEU A 69 -3.76 -6.82 8.77
N HIS A 70 -4.73 -7.64 9.16
CA HIS A 70 -4.62 -8.54 10.30
C HIS A 70 -3.56 -9.62 10.07
N SER A 71 -3.51 -10.26 8.90
CA SER A 71 -2.49 -11.25 8.57
C SER A 71 -1.10 -10.61 8.47
N PHE A 72 -0.99 -9.47 7.78
CA PHE A 72 0.29 -8.82 7.56
C PHE A 72 0.91 -8.30 8.84
N PHE A 73 0.16 -7.59 9.69
CA PHE A 73 0.69 -7.02 10.93
C PHE A 73 0.46 -7.92 12.16
N LYS A 74 -0.12 -9.11 12.01
CA LYS A 74 -0.56 -9.98 13.13
C LYS A 74 -1.41 -9.21 14.14
N LEU A 75 -2.38 -8.44 13.65
CA LEU A 75 -3.25 -7.63 14.50
C LEU A 75 -4.26 -8.51 15.25
N PRO A 76 -4.49 -8.26 16.54
CA PRO A 76 -5.61 -8.89 17.24
C PRO A 76 -6.94 -8.29 16.77
N PHE A 77 -8.03 -9.08 16.89
CA PHE A 77 -9.37 -8.65 16.48
C PHE A 77 -10.13 -7.81 17.54
N HIS A 78 -9.54 -7.60 18.72
CA HIS A 78 -10.11 -6.76 19.77
C HIS A 78 -9.67 -5.29 19.61
N PRO A 79 -10.37 -4.31 20.22
CA PRO A 79 -9.96 -2.91 20.22
C PRO A 79 -8.53 -2.72 20.73
N LEU A 80 -7.78 -1.82 20.09
CA LEU A 80 -6.39 -1.52 20.42
C LEU A 80 -6.29 -0.17 21.13
N ILE A 81 -6.36 -0.19 22.46
CA ILE A 81 -6.26 1.04 23.25
C ILE A 81 -4.79 1.50 23.40
N PRO A 82 -4.51 2.82 23.31
CA PRO A 82 -3.14 3.34 23.44
C PRO A 82 -2.46 3.01 24.78
N THR A 83 -3.23 2.84 25.85
CA THR A 83 -2.77 2.57 27.22
C THR A 83 -2.52 1.09 27.52
N ASP A 84 -2.78 0.18 26.58
CA ASP A 84 -2.57 -1.26 26.82
C ASP A 84 -1.08 -1.55 27.04
N SER A 85 -0.76 -2.10 28.22
CA SER A 85 0.60 -2.45 28.63
C SER A 85 1.22 -3.52 27.73
N ARG A 86 0.42 -4.40 27.13
CA ARG A 86 0.86 -5.45 26.20
C ARG A 86 1.46 -4.84 24.94
N PHE A 87 0.88 -3.75 24.45
CA PHE A 87 1.33 -3.07 23.24
C PHE A 87 2.24 -1.88 23.51
N SER A 88 2.78 -1.74 24.72
CA SER A 88 3.77 -0.71 25.05
C SER A 88 5.04 -0.85 24.18
N ASN A 89 5.77 0.25 24.00
CA ASN A 89 6.97 0.30 23.15
C ASN A 89 8.03 -0.74 23.54
N ARG A 90 8.05 -1.15 24.82
CA ARG A 90 8.94 -2.19 25.35
C ARG A 90 8.45 -3.61 25.02
N ASN A 91 7.14 -3.85 25.18
CA ASN A 91 6.56 -5.19 25.16
C ASN A 91 6.09 -5.62 23.77
N ILE A 92 5.87 -4.68 22.83
CA ILE A 92 5.33 -4.99 21.50
C ILE A 92 6.13 -6.06 20.74
N LYS A 93 7.46 -6.10 20.93
CA LYS A 93 8.35 -7.07 20.29
C LYS A 93 8.14 -8.49 20.84
N GLU A 94 7.82 -8.59 22.14
CA GLU A 94 7.53 -9.84 22.83
C GLU A 94 6.12 -10.34 22.53
N THR A 95 5.17 -9.43 22.33
CA THR A 95 3.77 -9.76 22.01
C THR A 95 3.60 -10.21 20.57
N LEU A 96 4.11 -9.45 19.59
CA LEU A 96 3.89 -9.76 18.17
C LEU A 96 4.82 -10.86 17.63
N LYS A 97 5.95 -11.12 18.32
CA LYS A 97 6.95 -12.15 17.98
C LYS A 97 7.22 -12.27 16.47
N TYR A 98 7.53 -11.14 15.81
CA TYR A 98 7.88 -11.18 14.39
C TYR A 98 9.20 -11.92 14.16
N ASN A 99 9.18 -12.84 13.21
CA ASN A 99 10.35 -13.57 12.72
C ASN A 99 11.35 -12.63 12.04
N GLY A 100 12.60 -13.07 11.87
CA GLY A 100 13.67 -12.27 11.25
C GLY A 100 13.31 -11.74 9.86
N GLU A 101 12.72 -12.59 9.02
CA GLU A 101 12.22 -12.26 7.68
C GLU A 101 11.17 -11.15 7.70
N LYS A 102 10.16 -11.27 8.56
CA LYS A 102 9.10 -10.26 8.69
C LYS A 102 9.65 -8.90 9.14
N ARG A 103 10.61 -8.91 10.07
CA ARG A 103 11.30 -7.68 10.51
C ARG A 103 12.12 -7.07 9.39
N LYS A 104 12.67 -7.88 8.48
CA LYS A 104 13.41 -7.41 7.31
C LYS A 104 12.45 -6.82 6.29
N LEU A 105 11.37 -7.53 5.97
CA LEU A 105 10.29 -7.04 5.11
C LEU A 105 9.79 -5.66 5.55
N ILE A 106 9.40 -5.50 6.81
CA ILE A 106 8.90 -4.20 7.33
C ILE A 106 9.95 -3.07 7.21
N ARG A 107 11.24 -3.40 7.33
CA ARG A 107 12.32 -2.42 7.17
C ARG A 107 12.53 -2.03 5.72
N GLU A 108 12.35 -2.95 4.79
CA GLU A 108 12.60 -2.75 3.35
C GLU A 108 11.40 -2.18 2.59
N VAL A 109 10.16 -2.47 3.03
CA VAL A 109 8.94 -1.87 2.46
C VAL A 109 9.07 -0.34 2.45
N GLU A 110 8.73 0.30 1.33
CA GLU A 110 8.75 1.75 1.18
C GLU A 110 7.35 2.33 1.09
N LEU A 111 6.43 1.59 0.46
CA LEU A 111 5.04 1.98 0.21
C LEU A 111 4.08 0.91 0.76
N VAL A 112 3.14 1.31 1.60
CA VAL A 112 2.06 0.46 2.09
C VAL A 112 0.75 0.97 1.48
N ILE A 113 0.15 0.18 0.60
CA ILE A 113 -1.14 0.49 -0.02
C ILE A 113 -2.23 -0.17 0.83
N ILE A 114 -3.23 0.59 1.25
CA ILE A 114 -4.38 0.09 1.98
C ILE A 114 -5.63 0.39 1.17
N ASP A 115 -6.21 -0.66 0.56
CA ASP A 115 -7.49 -0.58 -0.13
C ASP A 115 -8.66 -0.68 0.86
N GLU A 116 -9.81 -0.13 0.47
CA GLU A 116 -11.02 -0.02 1.30
C GLU A 116 -10.79 0.58 2.70
N ILE A 117 -10.00 1.65 2.77
CA ILE A 117 -9.62 2.31 4.03
C ILE A 117 -10.82 2.79 4.86
N SER A 118 -11.98 3.03 4.24
CA SER A 118 -13.20 3.47 4.92
C SER A 118 -13.69 2.45 5.96
N MET A 119 -13.37 1.16 5.79
CA MET A 119 -13.70 0.11 6.76
C MET A 119 -12.68 -0.04 7.89
N VAL A 120 -11.58 0.72 7.86
CA VAL A 120 -10.50 0.61 8.85
C VAL A 120 -10.74 1.59 10.00
N ARG A 121 -10.58 1.11 11.22
CA ARG A 121 -10.74 1.91 12.42
C ARG A 121 -9.50 2.76 12.74
N ALA A 122 -9.70 3.88 13.44
CA ALA A 122 -8.63 4.77 13.90
C ALA A 122 -7.52 4.05 14.71
N ASP A 123 -7.93 3.15 15.62
CA ASP A 123 -7.01 2.40 16.49
C ASP A 123 -6.04 1.51 15.70
N ILE A 124 -6.51 0.94 14.59
CA ILE A 124 -5.69 0.11 13.71
C ILE A 124 -4.59 0.94 13.04
N ILE A 125 -4.89 2.18 12.62
CA ILE A 125 -3.92 3.05 11.96
C ILE A 125 -2.82 3.49 12.93
N ASP A 126 -3.18 3.89 14.14
CA ASP A 126 -2.19 4.26 15.17
C ASP A 126 -1.36 3.05 15.61
N PHE A 127 -1.95 1.85 15.62
CA PHE A 127 -1.20 0.63 15.87
C PHE A 127 -0.18 0.34 14.75
N ILE A 128 -0.59 0.49 13.48
CA ILE A 128 0.31 0.35 12.33
C ILE A 128 1.44 1.37 12.42
N ASP A 129 1.14 2.64 12.74
CA ASP A 129 2.16 3.68 12.98
C ASP A 129 3.18 3.23 14.04
N LYS A 130 2.69 2.75 15.19
CA LYS A 130 3.53 2.28 16.30
C LYS A 130 4.42 1.11 15.88
N VAL A 131 3.87 0.11 15.20
CA VAL A 131 4.62 -1.05 14.70
C VAL A 131 5.70 -0.58 13.73
N LEU A 132 5.35 0.21 12.71
CA LEU A 132 6.30 0.67 11.71
C LEU A 132 7.43 1.48 12.34
N ARG A 133 7.15 2.43 13.25
CA ARG A 133 8.19 3.20 13.96
C ARG A 133 9.15 2.32 14.75
N ILE A 134 8.65 1.31 15.46
CA ILE A 134 9.48 0.44 16.31
C ILE A 134 10.36 -0.49 15.49
N TYR A 135 9.84 -1.09 14.42
CA TYR A 135 10.59 -2.05 13.61
C TYR A 135 11.55 -1.37 12.61
N THR A 136 11.26 -0.15 12.17
CA THR A 136 12.19 0.68 11.39
C THR A 136 13.23 1.41 12.23
N ARG A 137 13.05 1.43 13.57
CA ARG A 137 13.86 2.21 14.52
C ARG A 137 13.77 3.72 14.29
N ASN A 138 12.73 4.20 13.63
CA ASN A 138 12.49 5.61 13.36
C ASN A 138 11.24 6.07 14.12
N MET A 139 11.42 6.49 15.37
CA MET A 139 10.31 6.97 16.21
C MET A 139 9.87 8.41 15.88
N ARG A 140 10.69 9.16 15.12
CA ARG A 140 10.50 10.59 14.88
C ARG A 140 9.56 10.87 13.73
N GLU A 141 9.58 10.03 12.71
CA GLU A 141 8.74 10.20 11.54
C GLU A 141 7.46 9.36 11.66
N PRO A 142 6.31 9.86 11.17
CA PRO A 142 5.10 9.07 10.98
C PRO A 142 5.39 7.80 10.18
N PHE A 143 4.77 6.70 10.59
CA PHE A 143 4.90 5.37 10.02
C PHE A 143 6.35 4.90 9.86
N GLY A 144 7.27 5.39 10.70
CA GLY A 144 8.69 5.07 10.59
C GLY A 144 9.35 5.58 9.31
N GLY A 145 8.79 6.61 8.68
CA GLY A 145 9.25 7.16 7.40
C GLY A 145 8.76 6.39 6.17
N LYS A 146 7.84 5.43 6.36
CA LYS A 146 7.18 4.70 5.26
C LYS A 146 6.02 5.52 4.70
N GLN A 147 5.82 5.43 3.39
CA GLN A 147 4.70 6.08 2.73
C GLN A 147 3.46 5.19 2.79
N LEU A 148 2.31 5.74 3.17
CA LEU A 148 1.03 5.05 3.10
C LEU A 148 0.17 5.63 1.99
N LEU A 149 -0.38 4.76 1.15
CA LEU A 149 -1.41 5.11 0.17
C LEU A 149 -2.73 4.51 0.63
N PHE A 150 -3.62 5.36 1.11
CA PHE A 150 -4.97 5.00 1.51
C PHE A 150 -5.90 5.13 0.31
N VAL A 151 -6.60 4.07 -0.07
CA VAL A 151 -7.58 4.08 -1.16
C VAL A 151 -8.93 3.68 -0.61
N GLY A 152 -9.98 4.45 -0.95
CA GLY A 152 -11.34 4.11 -0.55
C GLY A 152 -12.32 5.28 -0.64
N ASP A 153 -13.57 5.01 -0.35
CA ASP A 153 -14.65 6.00 -0.36
C ASP A 153 -15.30 6.08 1.02
N ILE A 154 -15.11 7.21 1.72
CA ILE A 154 -15.60 7.39 3.10
C ILE A 154 -17.12 7.52 3.18
N TYR A 155 -17.78 7.80 2.06
CA TYR A 155 -19.23 7.92 2.00
C TYR A 155 -19.93 6.57 1.78
N GLN A 156 -19.17 5.48 1.61
CA GLN A 156 -19.75 4.15 1.42
C GLN A 156 -20.12 3.51 2.76
N LEU A 157 -19.24 2.70 3.33
CA LEU A 157 -19.53 1.97 4.57
C LEU A 157 -18.58 2.44 5.67
N GLU A 158 -19.16 2.74 6.82
CA GLU A 158 -18.43 3.00 8.05
C GLU A 158 -17.80 1.71 8.60
N PRO A 159 -16.71 1.81 9.39
CA PRO A 159 -16.14 0.64 10.02
C PRO A 159 -17.16 -0.02 10.96
N VAL A 160 -17.29 -1.35 10.88
CA VAL A 160 -18.19 -2.10 11.75
C VAL A 160 -17.56 -2.18 13.14
N VAL A 161 -18.15 -1.48 14.10
CA VAL A 161 -17.70 -1.45 15.51
C VAL A 161 -18.85 -1.88 16.40
N LYS A 162 -18.65 -2.93 17.21
CA LYS A 162 -19.63 -3.36 18.22
C LYS A 162 -19.80 -2.27 19.27
N GLU A 163 -20.97 -2.22 19.92
CA GLU A 163 -21.22 -1.19 20.94
C GLU A 163 -20.24 -1.25 22.10
N GLU A 164 -19.89 -2.45 22.56
CA GLU A 164 -18.88 -2.70 23.59
C GLU A 164 -17.52 -2.11 23.19
N ASP A 165 -17.04 -2.43 21.97
CA ASP A 165 -15.79 -1.93 21.41
C ASP A 165 -15.79 -0.40 21.30
N ARG A 166 -16.94 0.18 20.92
CA ARG A 166 -17.11 1.63 20.82
C ARG A 166 -16.97 2.32 22.17
N GLN A 167 -17.50 1.72 23.25
CA GLN A 167 -17.36 2.27 24.60
C GLN A 167 -15.89 2.32 25.05
N PHE A 168 -15.07 1.33 24.69
CA PHE A 168 -13.64 1.32 25.00
C PHE A 168 -12.82 2.34 24.21
N LEU A 169 -13.20 2.62 22.96
CA LEU A 169 -12.46 3.53 22.06
C LEU A 169 -12.82 5.01 22.26
N ARG A 170 -14.06 5.30 22.66
CA ARG A 170 -14.60 6.67 22.81
C ARG A 170 -13.75 7.62 23.67
N PRO A 171 -13.07 7.18 24.76
CA PRO A 171 -12.22 8.08 25.54
C PRO A 171 -10.96 8.56 24.80
N PHE A 172 -10.49 7.80 23.81
CA PHE A 172 -9.22 8.07 23.11
C PHE A 172 -9.43 8.71 21.74
N TYR A 173 -10.46 8.26 21.03
CA TYR A 173 -10.75 8.67 19.66
C TYR A 173 -12.10 9.42 19.58
N PRO A 174 -12.15 10.59 18.92
CA PRO A 174 -13.41 11.32 18.70
C PRO A 174 -14.43 10.48 17.92
N SER A 175 -13.97 9.72 16.93
CA SER A 175 -14.79 8.83 16.10
C SER A 175 -13.99 7.57 15.74
N PRO A 176 -14.66 6.50 15.26
CA PRO A 176 -13.97 5.28 14.83
C PRO A 176 -13.28 5.42 13.47
N TYR A 177 -13.47 6.51 12.72
CA TYR A 177 -12.94 6.65 11.37
C TYR A 177 -11.42 6.75 11.34
N PHE A 178 -10.79 6.17 10.31
CA PHE A 178 -9.34 6.15 10.17
C PHE A 178 -8.69 7.55 10.28
N PHE A 179 -9.33 8.60 9.76
CA PHE A 179 -8.78 9.96 9.73
C PHE A 179 -8.68 10.63 11.10
N ASP A 180 -9.36 10.10 12.12
CA ASP A 180 -9.29 10.59 13.49
C ASP A 180 -8.17 9.93 14.33
N ALA A 181 -7.34 9.09 13.70
CA ALA A 181 -6.14 8.53 14.33
C ALA A 181 -5.18 9.64 14.81
N HIS A 182 -4.52 9.42 15.94
CA HIS A 182 -3.62 10.39 16.56
C HIS A 182 -2.44 10.75 15.66
N VAL A 183 -1.99 9.81 14.83
CA VAL A 183 -0.88 10.06 13.89
C VAL A 183 -1.17 11.24 12.95
N PHE A 184 -2.42 11.46 12.53
CA PHE A 184 -2.80 12.56 11.65
C PHE A 184 -2.85 13.93 12.34
N ARG A 185 -2.76 13.97 13.68
CA ARG A 185 -2.54 15.23 14.41
C ARG A 185 -1.10 15.74 14.24
N SER A 186 -0.16 14.83 13.99
CA SER A 186 1.27 15.16 13.82
C SER A 186 1.60 15.60 12.39
N PHE A 187 0.81 15.20 11.39
CA PHE A 187 1.00 15.60 10.00
C PHE A 187 -0.33 15.66 9.25
N LYS A 188 -0.50 16.66 8.38
CA LYS A 188 -1.69 16.80 7.53
C LYS A 188 -1.64 15.75 6.41
N LEU A 189 -2.64 14.89 6.34
CA LEU A 189 -2.81 13.92 5.26
C LEU A 189 -3.18 14.65 3.96
N VAL A 190 -2.49 14.34 2.86
CA VAL A 190 -2.88 14.86 1.54
C VAL A 190 -4.06 14.05 1.05
N SER A 191 -5.14 14.69 0.62
CA SER A 191 -6.36 14.02 0.15
C SER A 191 -6.70 14.45 -1.27
N ILE A 192 -6.78 13.49 -2.19
CA ILE A 192 -7.15 13.71 -3.58
C ILE A 192 -8.44 12.95 -3.89
N GLU A 193 -9.44 13.66 -4.36
CA GLU A 193 -10.71 13.10 -4.84
C GLU A 193 -10.73 13.05 -6.37
N LEU A 194 -10.88 11.83 -6.93
CA LEU A 194 -11.13 11.59 -8.34
C LEU A 194 -12.58 11.96 -8.67
N ARG A 195 -12.76 12.96 -9.54
CA ARG A 195 -14.08 13.51 -9.89
C ARG A 195 -14.72 12.89 -11.13
N LYS A 196 -13.92 12.42 -12.10
CA LYS A 196 -14.42 11.86 -13.36
C LYS A 196 -15.03 10.47 -13.13
N VAL A 197 -16.33 10.35 -13.37
CA VAL A 197 -17.09 9.09 -13.26
C VAL A 197 -17.15 8.44 -14.64
N TYR A 198 -16.73 7.18 -14.75
CA TYR A 198 -16.75 6.43 -16.02
C TYR A 198 -17.90 5.43 -16.11
N ARG A 199 -18.58 5.12 -14.99
CA ARG A 199 -19.52 4.00 -14.87
C ARG A 199 -20.97 4.33 -15.24
N GLN A 200 -21.42 5.55 -15.00
CA GLN A 200 -22.84 5.94 -15.10
C GLN A 200 -22.99 7.01 -16.18
N SER A 201 -23.99 6.86 -17.05
CA SER A 201 -24.29 7.77 -18.16
C SER A 201 -25.41 8.77 -17.86
N ASP A 202 -26.30 8.46 -16.91
CA ASP A 202 -27.45 9.32 -16.56
C ASP A 202 -27.05 10.40 -15.53
N SER A 203 -27.03 11.65 -15.99
CA SER A 203 -26.71 12.83 -15.17
C SER A 203 -27.71 13.07 -14.04
N THR A 204 -28.99 12.72 -14.23
CA THR A 204 -30.05 12.91 -13.23
C THR A 204 -29.83 11.97 -12.05
N PHE A 205 -29.57 10.71 -12.34
CA PHE A 205 -29.30 9.71 -11.32
C PHE A 205 -27.98 9.97 -10.58
N ILE A 206 -26.94 10.42 -11.28
CA ILE A 206 -25.67 10.84 -10.65
C ILE A 206 -25.92 11.97 -9.64
N ASN A 207 -26.72 12.98 -10.00
CA ASN A 207 -27.04 14.09 -9.11
C ASN A 207 -27.81 13.62 -7.87
N ILE A 208 -28.78 12.71 -8.01
CA ILE A 208 -29.49 12.12 -6.87
C ILE A 208 -28.51 11.38 -5.95
N LEU A 209 -27.62 10.55 -6.52
CA LEU A 209 -26.60 9.84 -5.75
C LEU A 209 -25.65 10.80 -5.03
N ASP A 210 -25.30 11.93 -5.64
CA ASP A 210 -24.47 12.97 -5.04
C ASP A 210 -25.18 13.71 -3.90
N HIS A 211 -26.48 13.99 -4.06
CA HIS A 211 -27.29 14.58 -2.99
C HIS A 211 -27.41 13.62 -1.81
N ILE A 212 -27.57 12.32 -2.04
CA ILE A 212 -27.57 11.29 -0.99
C ILE A 212 -26.19 11.21 -0.32
N ARG A 213 -25.12 11.17 -1.12
CA ARG A 213 -23.72 11.15 -0.64
C ARG A 213 -23.40 12.34 0.26
N THR A 214 -23.94 13.51 -0.02
CA THR A 214 -23.65 14.76 0.73
C THR A 214 -24.70 15.11 1.78
N ASN A 215 -25.71 14.26 1.97
CA ASN A 215 -26.86 14.52 2.86
C ASN A 215 -27.65 15.80 2.50
N MET A 216 -27.70 16.15 1.22
CA MET A 216 -28.42 17.30 0.65
C MET A 216 -29.63 16.86 -0.19
N VAL A 217 -30.24 15.72 0.15
CA VAL A 217 -31.39 15.17 -0.59
C VAL A 217 -32.57 16.13 -0.57
N THR A 218 -33.08 16.47 -1.75
CA THR A 218 -34.27 17.30 -1.90
C THR A 218 -35.56 16.46 -1.82
N ALA A 219 -36.69 17.12 -1.58
CA ALA A 219 -37.98 16.42 -1.60
C ALA A 219 -38.30 15.83 -2.99
N ASN A 220 -37.84 16.47 -4.06
CA ASN A 220 -37.99 15.98 -5.43
C ASN A 220 -37.18 14.70 -5.66
N ASP A 221 -35.94 14.63 -5.15
CA ASP A 221 -35.11 13.42 -5.25
C ASP A 221 -35.78 12.23 -4.55
N LEU A 222 -36.33 12.43 -3.35
CA LEU A 222 -37.08 11.40 -2.64
C LEU A 222 -38.35 10.98 -3.38
N GLN A 223 -39.07 11.92 -4.01
CA GLN A 223 -40.23 11.59 -4.83
C GLN A 223 -39.84 10.74 -6.05
N LEU A 224 -38.78 11.11 -6.77
CA LEU A 224 -38.27 10.34 -7.91
C LEU A 224 -37.86 8.92 -7.51
N LEU A 225 -37.22 8.76 -6.35
CA LEU A 225 -36.91 7.44 -5.79
C LEU A 225 -38.17 6.69 -5.38
N ASN A 226 -39.08 7.34 -4.66
CA ASN A 226 -40.29 6.69 -4.12
C ASN A 226 -41.32 6.36 -5.19
N ASN A 227 -41.26 6.98 -6.36
CA ASN A 227 -42.01 6.55 -7.55
C ASN A 227 -41.61 5.14 -8.02
N ARG A 228 -40.48 4.60 -7.53
CA ARG A 228 -40.02 3.22 -7.77
C ARG A 228 -40.52 2.20 -6.74
N VAL A 229 -41.31 2.63 -5.76
CA VAL A 229 -41.92 1.72 -4.78
C VAL A 229 -42.98 0.87 -5.47
N ALA A 230 -42.81 -0.44 -5.42
CA ALA A 230 -43.70 -1.39 -6.10
C ALA A 230 -43.89 -1.13 -7.61
N ALA A 231 -42.98 -0.37 -8.24
CA ALA A 231 -42.89 -0.32 -9.68
C ALA A 231 -42.58 -1.74 -10.15
N VAL A 232 -43.48 -2.32 -10.96
CA VAL A 232 -43.20 -3.57 -11.63
C VAL A 232 -41.99 -3.29 -12.52
N SER A 233 -40.84 -3.88 -12.18
CA SER A 233 -39.69 -3.91 -13.07
C SER A 233 -40.21 -4.31 -14.46
N PRO A 234 -39.75 -3.71 -15.57
CA PRO A 234 -40.15 -4.12 -16.91
C PRO A 234 -39.56 -5.52 -17.22
N SER A 235 -40.04 -6.54 -16.53
CA SER A 235 -39.50 -7.90 -16.49
C SER A 235 -40.63 -8.93 -16.39
N ASP A 236 -41.70 -8.73 -17.16
CA ASP A 236 -42.43 -9.85 -17.77
C ASP A 236 -41.64 -10.45 -18.97
N SER A 237 -40.44 -9.93 -19.25
CA SER A 237 -39.54 -10.44 -20.29
C SER A 237 -38.09 -10.50 -19.78
N ASN A 238 -37.69 -11.64 -19.22
CA ASN A 238 -36.29 -12.12 -19.09
C ASN A 238 -35.26 -11.32 -18.26
N GLY A 239 -35.62 -10.30 -17.47
CA GLY A 239 -34.65 -9.55 -16.67
C GLY A 239 -34.32 -10.21 -15.32
N LEU A 240 -33.10 -10.75 -15.15
CA LEU A 240 -32.59 -11.18 -13.84
C LEU A 240 -32.52 -10.00 -12.88
N SER A 241 -33.12 -10.13 -11.70
CA SER A 241 -33.09 -9.08 -10.66
C SER A 241 -32.50 -9.61 -9.37
N ILE A 242 -31.70 -8.78 -8.70
CA ILE A 242 -31.05 -9.14 -7.44
C ILE A 242 -31.61 -8.30 -6.29
N THR A 243 -31.88 -8.93 -5.15
CA THR A 243 -32.36 -8.25 -3.95
C THR A 243 -31.19 -7.82 -3.07
N LEU A 244 -31.09 -6.53 -2.75
CA LEU A 244 -30.12 -6.01 -1.78
C LEU A 244 -30.80 -5.79 -0.43
N SER A 245 -30.31 -6.47 0.60
CA SER A 245 -30.81 -6.30 1.97
C SER A 245 -29.70 -5.87 2.93
N THR A 246 -30.07 -5.22 4.02
CA THR A 246 -29.10 -4.77 5.04
C THR A 246 -28.64 -5.91 5.95
N ARG A 247 -29.44 -6.96 6.12
CA ARG A 247 -29.16 -8.05 7.06
C ARG A 247 -28.86 -9.38 6.37
N ARG A 248 -27.99 -10.18 6.98
CA ARG A 248 -27.52 -11.46 6.43
C ARG A 248 -28.57 -12.56 6.56
N ASP A 249 -29.30 -12.61 7.66
CA ASP A 249 -30.41 -13.52 7.91
C ASP A 249 -31.50 -13.42 6.82
N THR A 250 -31.88 -12.21 6.43
CA THR A 250 -32.85 -11.97 5.35
C THR A 250 -32.34 -12.47 4.00
N VAL A 251 -31.06 -12.25 3.70
CA VAL A 251 -30.42 -12.71 2.46
C VAL A 251 -30.37 -14.23 2.39
N ASP A 252 -29.91 -14.87 3.46
CA ASP A 252 -29.79 -16.32 3.54
C ASP A 252 -31.20 -16.96 3.45
N TYR A 253 -32.21 -16.37 4.09
CA TYR A 253 -33.62 -16.80 3.98
C TYR A 253 -34.17 -16.70 2.54
N ILE A 254 -33.97 -15.57 1.86
CA ILE A 254 -34.45 -15.40 0.47
C ILE A 254 -33.78 -16.41 -0.45
N ASN A 255 -32.46 -16.56 -0.35
CA ASN A 255 -31.73 -17.51 -1.21
C ASN A 255 -32.18 -18.95 -0.97
N GLN A 256 -32.35 -19.36 0.29
CA GLN A 256 -32.81 -20.71 0.62
C GLN A 256 -34.24 -20.95 0.12
N CYS A 257 -35.15 -20.00 0.37
CA CYS A 257 -36.55 -20.12 -0.04
C CYS A 257 -36.70 -20.22 -1.56
N GLN A 258 -35.88 -19.51 -2.33
CA GLN A 258 -35.89 -19.61 -3.79
C GLN A 258 -35.26 -20.91 -4.28
N LEU A 259 -34.18 -21.37 -3.66
CA LEU A 259 -33.58 -22.66 -3.97
C LEU A 259 -34.53 -23.83 -3.68
N ASP A 260 -35.30 -23.77 -2.59
CA ASP A 260 -36.25 -24.81 -2.20
C ASP A 260 -37.46 -24.89 -3.15
N LYS A 261 -37.86 -23.75 -3.74
CA LYS A 261 -38.94 -23.70 -4.75
C LYS A 261 -38.58 -24.33 -6.08
N LEU A 262 -37.29 -24.41 -6.42
CA LEU A 262 -36.85 -24.98 -7.68
C LEU A 262 -37.06 -26.50 -7.68
N PRO A 263 -37.62 -27.06 -8.77
CA PRO A 263 -37.74 -28.50 -8.94
C PRO A 263 -36.36 -29.15 -9.10
N GLY A 264 -36.25 -30.41 -8.70
CA GLY A 264 -35.01 -31.19 -8.80
C GLY A 264 -34.22 -31.28 -7.49
N GLU A 265 -33.32 -32.26 -7.45
CA GLU A 265 -32.39 -32.46 -6.34
C GLU A 265 -31.23 -31.47 -6.41
N ALA A 266 -30.71 -31.06 -5.25
CA ALA A 266 -29.57 -30.15 -5.18
C ALA A 266 -28.26 -30.92 -5.39
N SER A 267 -27.48 -30.53 -6.40
CA SER A 267 -26.09 -30.97 -6.54
C SER A 267 -25.22 -30.19 -5.57
N VAL A 268 -24.46 -30.91 -4.75
CA VAL A 268 -23.60 -30.34 -3.71
C VAL A 268 -22.15 -30.37 -4.16
N PHE A 269 -21.53 -29.19 -4.27
CA PHE A 269 -20.12 -29.06 -4.65
C PHE A 269 -19.27 -28.68 -3.46
N TYR A 270 -18.25 -29.48 -3.17
CA TYR A 270 -17.29 -29.22 -2.10
C TYR A 270 -16.04 -28.52 -2.63
N GLY A 271 -15.66 -27.42 -1.98
CA GLY A 271 -14.42 -26.70 -2.23
C GLY A 271 -13.22 -27.47 -1.71
N ASP A 272 -12.07 -27.25 -2.33
CA ASP A 272 -10.80 -27.89 -1.94
C ASP A 272 -9.83 -26.83 -1.41
N ILE A 273 -9.30 -27.01 -0.19
CA ILE A 273 -8.30 -26.13 0.42
C ILE A 273 -6.96 -26.85 0.43
N LYS A 274 -5.93 -26.22 -0.15
CA LYS A 274 -4.54 -26.65 -0.05
C LYS A 274 -3.73 -25.60 0.72
N GLY A 275 -2.88 -26.02 1.66
CA GLY A 275 -2.04 -25.10 2.43
C GLY A 275 -2.80 -24.27 3.47
N ASP A 276 -2.31 -23.05 3.74
CA ASP A 276 -2.86 -22.14 4.76
C ASP A 276 -3.88 -21.16 4.15
N PHE A 277 -5.15 -21.52 4.20
CA PHE A 277 -6.27 -20.68 3.77
C PHE A 277 -7.35 -20.58 4.87
N PRO A 278 -7.56 -19.40 5.49
CA PRO A 278 -8.55 -19.25 6.56
C PRO A 278 -9.99 -19.42 6.06
N GLU A 279 -10.78 -20.26 6.74
CA GLU A 279 -12.21 -20.49 6.42
C GLU A 279 -13.05 -19.20 6.43
N SER A 280 -12.72 -18.25 7.31
CA SER A 280 -13.41 -16.95 7.40
C SER A 280 -13.23 -16.07 6.16
N SER A 281 -12.18 -16.33 5.37
CA SER A 281 -11.81 -15.54 4.19
C SER A 281 -12.25 -16.21 2.89
N LEU A 282 -13.00 -17.31 2.95
CA LEU A 282 -13.43 -18.05 1.77
C LEU A 282 -14.35 -17.18 0.88
N PRO A 283 -14.01 -17.01 -0.41
CA PRO A 283 -14.77 -16.17 -1.32
C PRO A 283 -16.13 -16.81 -1.67
N THR A 284 -16.21 -18.13 -1.78
CA THR A 284 -17.44 -18.94 -1.89
C THR A 284 -17.58 -19.85 -0.65
N PRO A 285 -18.80 -20.26 -0.27
CA PRO A 285 -18.94 -21.25 0.80
C PRO A 285 -18.23 -22.56 0.41
N MET A 286 -17.72 -23.29 1.41
CA MET A 286 -17.06 -24.59 1.21
C MET A 286 -18.02 -25.59 0.57
N GLN A 287 -19.24 -25.67 1.09
CA GLN A 287 -20.34 -26.42 0.52
C GLN A 287 -21.19 -25.46 -0.32
N LEU A 288 -21.31 -25.74 -1.61
CA LEU A 288 -22.12 -24.96 -2.53
C LEU A 288 -23.26 -25.83 -3.06
N ASP A 289 -24.48 -25.53 -2.61
CA ASP A 289 -25.68 -26.23 -3.02
C ASP A 289 -26.30 -25.53 -4.23
N LEU A 290 -26.43 -26.23 -5.35
CA LEU A 290 -26.95 -25.69 -6.61
C LEU A 290 -28.03 -26.58 -7.20
N LYS A 291 -28.99 -25.97 -7.90
CA LYS A 291 -30.01 -26.63 -8.71
C LYS A 291 -30.07 -26.02 -10.12
N VAL A 292 -30.51 -26.78 -11.10
CA VAL A 292 -30.89 -26.23 -12.40
C VAL A 292 -31.99 -25.17 -12.19
N GLY A 293 -31.85 -24.01 -12.85
CA GLY A 293 -32.68 -22.83 -12.64
C GLY A 293 -32.22 -21.90 -11.52
N SER A 294 -31.12 -22.21 -10.81
CA SER A 294 -30.61 -21.32 -9.75
C SER A 294 -30.05 -20.03 -10.32
N GLN A 295 -30.44 -18.90 -9.73
CA GLN A 295 -29.84 -17.61 -10.04
C GLN A 295 -28.52 -17.46 -9.28
N ILE A 296 -27.45 -17.19 -10.00
CA ILE A 296 -26.11 -17.05 -9.45
C ILE A 296 -25.46 -15.72 -9.84
N ILE A 297 -24.40 -15.39 -9.11
CA ILE A 297 -23.51 -14.28 -9.39
C ILE A 297 -22.08 -14.81 -9.52
N PHE A 298 -21.38 -14.34 -10.55
CA PHE A 298 -19.95 -14.58 -10.71
C PHE A 298 -19.16 -13.73 -9.75
N ILE A 299 -18.21 -14.33 -9.03
CA ILE A 299 -17.39 -13.64 -8.03
C ILE A 299 -15.93 -13.44 -8.46
N LYS A 300 -15.56 -13.91 -9.66
CA LYS A 300 -14.21 -13.79 -10.23
C LYS A 300 -14.33 -13.38 -11.70
N ASN A 301 -13.42 -12.52 -12.17
CA ASN A 301 -13.32 -12.18 -13.58
C ASN A 301 -12.76 -13.37 -14.36
N ASP A 302 -13.32 -13.61 -15.55
CA ASP A 302 -12.80 -14.62 -16.46
C ASP A 302 -11.52 -14.15 -17.15
N LEU A 303 -10.62 -15.09 -17.49
CA LEU A 303 -9.40 -14.79 -18.23
C LEU A 303 -9.71 -14.34 -19.66
N ASP A 304 -10.68 -15.01 -20.29
CA ASP A 304 -11.15 -14.72 -21.64
C ASP A 304 -12.16 -13.57 -21.69
N LYS A 305 -12.40 -12.93 -20.53
CA LYS A 305 -13.37 -11.83 -20.35
C LYS A 305 -14.79 -12.18 -20.80
N ARG A 306 -15.18 -13.46 -20.74
CA ARG A 306 -16.56 -13.89 -21.02
C ARG A 306 -17.55 -13.33 -19.98
N TRP A 307 -17.10 -13.20 -18.73
CA TRP A 307 -17.83 -12.54 -17.64
C TRP A 307 -16.90 -11.74 -16.74
N VAL A 308 -17.50 -10.88 -15.92
CA VAL A 308 -16.81 -10.10 -14.89
C VAL A 308 -17.42 -10.38 -13.51
N ASN A 309 -16.68 -10.09 -12.45
CA ASN A 309 -17.17 -10.16 -11.09
C ASN A 309 -18.40 -9.25 -10.94
N GLY A 310 -19.53 -9.84 -10.57
CA GLY A 310 -20.83 -9.18 -10.48
C GLY A 310 -21.84 -9.59 -11.55
N THR A 311 -21.41 -10.27 -12.63
CA THR A 311 -22.33 -10.76 -13.67
C THR A 311 -23.32 -11.77 -13.08
N LEU A 312 -24.60 -11.60 -13.42
CA LEU A 312 -25.68 -12.52 -13.03
C LEU A 312 -25.89 -13.58 -14.12
N GLY A 313 -26.34 -14.76 -13.71
CA GLY A 313 -26.73 -15.82 -14.63
C GLY A 313 -27.65 -16.84 -13.99
N VAL A 314 -28.22 -17.72 -14.82
CA VAL A 314 -29.07 -18.83 -14.40
C VAL A 314 -28.43 -20.14 -14.84
N ILE A 315 -28.39 -21.11 -13.94
CA ILE A 315 -27.89 -22.45 -14.27
C ILE A 315 -28.88 -23.16 -15.20
N GLU A 316 -28.44 -23.55 -16.39
CA GLU A 316 -29.25 -24.31 -17.34
C GLU A 316 -28.98 -25.81 -17.22
N GLY A 317 -27.72 -26.19 -16.97
CA GLY A 317 -27.32 -27.57 -16.88
C GLY A 317 -26.09 -27.75 -16.00
N ILE A 318 -26.00 -28.92 -15.36
CA ILE A 318 -24.87 -29.32 -14.54
C ILE A 318 -24.38 -30.66 -15.08
N ASP A 319 -23.15 -30.71 -15.58
CA ASP A 319 -22.51 -31.95 -16.00
C ASP A 319 -21.48 -32.38 -14.95
N GLU A 320 -21.88 -33.29 -14.06
CA GLU A 320 -21.00 -33.84 -13.03
C GLU A 320 -19.87 -34.72 -13.59
N GLY A 321 -20.06 -35.29 -14.79
CA GLY A 321 -19.08 -36.17 -15.44
C GLY A 321 -17.91 -35.39 -16.04
N GLN A 322 -18.18 -34.22 -16.62
CA GLN A 322 -17.16 -33.31 -17.15
C GLN A 322 -16.72 -32.25 -16.12
N GLY A 323 -17.49 -32.06 -15.04
CA GLY A 323 -17.20 -31.05 -14.02
C GLY A 323 -17.46 -29.61 -14.50
N VAL A 324 -18.36 -29.43 -15.46
CA VAL A 324 -18.70 -28.13 -16.06
C VAL A 324 -20.13 -27.75 -15.72
N ILE A 325 -20.35 -26.48 -15.40
CA ILE A 325 -21.69 -25.91 -15.19
C ILE A 325 -22.03 -25.00 -16.36
N TYR A 326 -23.17 -25.25 -17.00
CA TYR A 326 -23.70 -24.44 -18.10
C TYR A 326 -24.62 -23.36 -17.53
N ILE A 327 -24.29 -22.10 -17.81
CA ILE A 327 -24.97 -20.93 -17.26
C ILE A 327 -25.37 -19.99 -18.40
N VAL A 328 -26.62 -19.53 -18.38
CA VAL A 328 -27.08 -18.46 -19.26
C VAL A 328 -26.94 -17.12 -18.53
N SER A 329 -26.12 -16.23 -19.07
CA SER A 329 -25.91 -14.87 -18.55
C SER A 329 -27.17 -13.99 -18.69
N GLU A 330 -27.21 -12.87 -17.97
CA GLU A 330 -28.19 -11.80 -18.16
C GLU A 330 -28.26 -11.28 -19.61
N ASP A 331 -27.20 -11.48 -20.40
CA ASP A 331 -27.13 -11.13 -21.83
C ASP A 331 -27.62 -12.23 -22.78
N GLY A 332 -28.13 -13.35 -22.26
CA GLY A 332 -28.57 -14.50 -23.06
C GLY A 332 -27.43 -15.31 -23.68
N ARG A 333 -26.20 -15.15 -23.16
CA ARG A 333 -25.03 -15.92 -23.60
C ARG A 333 -24.90 -17.18 -22.76
N GLU A 334 -24.72 -18.31 -23.42
CA GLU A 334 -24.33 -19.58 -22.79
C GLU A 334 -22.85 -19.52 -22.37
N LEU A 335 -22.59 -19.87 -21.13
CA LEU A 335 -21.27 -19.82 -20.49
C LEU A 335 -20.98 -21.18 -19.85
N GLU A 336 -19.81 -21.70 -20.17
CA GLU A 336 -19.24 -22.89 -19.54
C GLU A 336 -18.35 -22.47 -18.38
N VAL A 337 -18.68 -22.96 -17.18
CA VAL A 337 -18.01 -22.56 -15.94
C VAL A 337 -17.30 -23.74 -15.32
N GLU A 338 -15.98 -23.59 -15.20
CA GLU A 338 -15.09 -24.52 -14.52
C GLU A 338 -14.74 -24.03 -13.11
N ARG A 339 -14.10 -24.90 -12.33
CA ARG A 339 -13.61 -24.55 -10.99
C ARG A 339 -12.47 -23.54 -11.09
N ALA A 340 -12.56 -22.47 -10.31
CA ALA A 340 -11.54 -21.46 -10.20
C ALA A 340 -10.70 -21.66 -8.94
N CYS A 341 -9.41 -21.34 -9.05
CA CYS A 341 -8.49 -21.29 -7.90
C CYS A 341 -8.33 -19.86 -7.38
N TRP A 342 -8.37 -19.66 -6.06
CA TRP A 342 -7.98 -18.44 -5.36
C TRP A 342 -6.76 -18.70 -4.51
N SER A 343 -5.74 -17.88 -4.68
CA SER A 343 -4.48 -17.99 -3.96
C SER A 343 -4.45 -17.01 -2.78
N ASN A 344 -4.02 -17.49 -1.62
CA ASN A 344 -3.71 -16.67 -0.46
C ASN A 344 -2.22 -16.32 -0.50
N MET A 345 -1.92 -15.04 -0.65
CA MET A 345 -0.57 -14.55 -0.85
C MET A 345 0.02 -14.01 0.45
N ARG A 346 1.32 -14.28 0.66
CA ARG A 346 2.14 -13.70 1.73
C ARG A 346 3.32 -12.98 1.11
N TYR A 347 3.63 -11.81 1.64
CA TYR A 347 4.81 -11.07 1.22
C TYR A 347 6.07 -11.59 1.91
N THR A 348 7.10 -11.87 1.11
CA THR A 348 8.46 -12.19 1.56
C THR A 348 9.46 -11.21 0.95
N TYR A 349 10.66 -11.14 1.52
CA TYR A 349 11.72 -10.26 1.03
C TYR A 349 12.83 -11.11 0.42
N ASN A 350 13.07 -10.96 -0.88
CA ASN A 350 14.14 -11.66 -1.57
C ASN A 350 15.45 -10.86 -1.49
N ASP A 351 16.44 -11.43 -0.82
CA ASP A 351 17.75 -10.82 -0.61
C ASP A 351 18.62 -10.72 -1.86
N LYS A 352 18.43 -11.64 -2.82
CA LYS A 352 19.22 -11.66 -4.06
C LYS A 352 18.76 -10.56 -5.01
N GLU A 353 17.46 -10.42 -5.20
CA GLU A 353 16.88 -9.42 -6.11
C GLU A 353 16.63 -8.06 -5.46
N GLN A 354 16.73 -7.97 -4.12
CA GLN A 354 16.36 -6.78 -3.35
C GLN A 354 14.91 -6.32 -3.61
N LYS A 355 14.00 -7.29 -3.83
CA LYS A 355 12.58 -7.06 -4.13
C LYS A 355 11.68 -7.73 -3.10
N ILE A 356 10.48 -7.21 -2.98
CA ILE A 356 9.40 -7.87 -2.25
C ILE A 356 8.71 -8.78 -3.24
N GLU A 357 8.58 -10.05 -2.87
CA GLU A 357 7.95 -11.09 -3.68
C GLU A 357 6.69 -11.58 -2.98
N GLU A 358 5.76 -12.08 -3.79
CA GLU A 358 4.51 -12.66 -3.33
C GLU A 358 4.64 -14.18 -3.37
N GLU A 359 4.48 -14.82 -2.22
CA GLU A 359 4.53 -16.26 -2.05
C GLU A 359 3.12 -16.79 -1.77
N GLU A 360 2.68 -17.78 -2.53
CA GLU A 360 1.41 -18.47 -2.30
C GLU A 360 1.55 -19.45 -1.13
N ILE A 361 0.83 -19.20 -0.04
CA ILE A 361 0.87 -20.05 1.18
C ILE A 361 -0.28 -21.06 1.23
N GLY A 362 -1.31 -20.84 0.42
CA GLY A 362 -2.45 -21.73 0.32
C GLY A 362 -3.35 -21.32 -0.84
N SER A 363 -4.16 -22.28 -1.29
CA SER A 363 -5.09 -22.10 -2.38
C SER A 363 -6.44 -22.71 -2.05
N TYR A 364 -7.49 -22.11 -2.58
CA TYR A 364 -8.86 -22.59 -2.47
C TYR A 364 -9.43 -22.77 -3.86
N THR A 365 -9.95 -23.96 -4.17
CA THR A 365 -10.48 -24.30 -5.50
C THR A 365 -11.97 -24.63 -5.43
N GLN A 366 -12.79 -23.82 -6.10
CA GLN A 366 -14.25 -23.98 -6.15
C GLN A 366 -14.82 -23.25 -7.37
N TYR A 367 -16.05 -23.56 -7.79
CA TYR A 367 -16.73 -22.79 -8.83
C TYR A 367 -16.84 -21.31 -8.45
N PRO A 368 -16.54 -20.36 -9.36
CA PRO A 368 -16.53 -18.92 -9.12
C PRO A 368 -17.93 -18.30 -9.06
N ILE A 369 -18.89 -18.99 -8.45
CA ILE A 369 -20.31 -18.61 -8.41
C ILE A 369 -20.87 -18.68 -6.99
N ARG A 370 -21.92 -17.89 -6.72
CA ARG A 370 -22.74 -17.97 -5.50
C ARG A 370 -24.20 -17.77 -5.85
N LEU A 371 -25.11 -18.33 -5.05
CA LEU A 371 -26.54 -18.00 -5.13
C LEU A 371 -26.76 -16.49 -4.97
N ALA A 372 -27.64 -15.94 -5.81
CA ALA A 372 -27.74 -14.49 -5.99
C ALA A 372 -29.16 -13.98 -6.23
N TRP A 373 -30.18 -14.60 -5.61
CA TRP A 373 -31.49 -13.95 -5.51
C TRP A 373 -31.44 -12.76 -4.55
N ALA A 374 -30.65 -12.88 -3.48
CA ALA A 374 -30.36 -11.81 -2.57
C ALA A 374 -28.87 -11.76 -2.18
N ILE A 375 -28.36 -10.55 -1.95
CA ILE A 375 -27.05 -10.31 -1.33
C ILE A 375 -27.14 -9.15 -0.33
N THR A 376 -26.19 -9.09 0.60
CA THR A 376 -26.15 -7.97 1.53
C THR A 376 -25.59 -6.71 0.87
N VAL A 377 -26.05 -5.53 1.29
CA VAL A 377 -25.51 -4.25 0.82
C VAL A 377 -23.98 -4.20 0.98
N HIS A 378 -23.46 -4.71 2.11
CA HIS A 378 -22.02 -4.83 2.34
C HIS A 378 -21.30 -5.69 1.28
N LYS A 379 -21.83 -6.87 0.93
CA LYS A 379 -21.22 -7.75 -0.07
C LYS A 379 -21.40 -7.26 -1.51
N SER A 380 -22.37 -6.38 -1.74
CA SER A 380 -22.59 -5.75 -3.05
C SER A 380 -21.55 -4.67 -3.38
N GLN A 381 -20.76 -4.21 -2.41
CA GLN A 381 -19.81 -3.12 -2.60
C GLN A 381 -18.83 -3.42 -3.74
N GLY A 382 -18.63 -2.42 -4.61
CA GLY A 382 -17.79 -2.54 -5.80
C GLY A 382 -18.52 -3.14 -7.02
N LEU A 383 -19.53 -3.98 -6.81
CA LEU A 383 -20.34 -4.63 -7.86
C LEU A 383 -21.29 -3.65 -8.54
N THR A 384 -21.75 -4.01 -9.73
CA THR A 384 -22.67 -3.21 -10.55
C THR A 384 -23.72 -4.14 -11.16
N PHE A 385 -24.99 -3.73 -11.12
CA PHE A 385 -26.14 -4.51 -11.57
C PHE A 385 -27.05 -3.68 -12.48
N ARG A 386 -27.76 -4.36 -13.39
CA ARG A 386 -28.79 -3.73 -14.24
C ARG A 386 -30.09 -3.53 -13.48
N ASN A 387 -30.57 -4.57 -12.79
CA ASN A 387 -31.84 -4.56 -12.10
C ASN A 387 -31.66 -4.97 -10.64
N VAL A 388 -32.09 -4.11 -9.72
CA VAL A 388 -31.88 -4.24 -8.29
C VAL A 388 -33.18 -3.99 -7.55
N ASN A 389 -33.57 -4.93 -6.70
CA ASN A 389 -34.62 -4.75 -5.72
C ASN A 389 -34.00 -4.38 -4.36
N ILE A 390 -34.33 -3.22 -3.81
CA ILE A 390 -33.75 -2.77 -2.54
C ILE A 390 -34.76 -3.03 -1.42
N ASP A 391 -34.33 -3.84 -0.45
CA ASP A 391 -35.10 -4.21 0.73
C ASP A 391 -34.50 -3.60 1.99
N PHE A 392 -35.11 -2.50 2.46
CA PHE A 392 -34.78 -1.82 3.72
C PHE A 392 -35.72 -2.17 4.88
N THR A 393 -36.54 -3.23 4.78
CA THR A 393 -37.49 -3.63 5.85
C THR A 393 -36.80 -3.85 7.21
N GLY A 394 -35.54 -4.29 7.22
CA GLY A 394 -34.73 -4.46 8.43
C GLY A 394 -34.17 -3.17 9.05
N GLY A 395 -34.46 -2.01 8.44
CA GLY A 395 -33.93 -0.69 8.76
C GLY A 395 -32.54 -0.43 8.17
N VAL A 396 -32.22 0.85 7.96
CA VAL A 396 -30.89 1.35 7.62
C VAL A 396 -30.18 1.75 8.92
N PHE A 397 -29.15 1.01 9.30
CA PHE A 397 -28.49 1.17 10.61
C PHE A 397 -27.12 1.85 10.55
N ALA A 398 -26.49 1.89 9.37
CA ALA A 398 -25.17 2.49 9.17
C ALA A 398 -25.20 3.60 8.11
N GLY A 399 -24.42 4.65 8.35
CA GLY A 399 -24.30 5.77 7.43
C GLY A 399 -23.77 5.29 6.07
N GLY A 400 -24.36 5.82 5.00
CA GLY A 400 -23.95 5.49 3.63
C GLY A 400 -24.48 4.17 3.05
N GLN A 401 -25.16 3.31 3.83
CA GLN A 401 -25.78 2.07 3.29
C GLN A 401 -26.76 2.33 2.15
N THR A 402 -27.61 3.35 2.28
CA THR A 402 -28.55 3.76 1.24
C THR A 402 -27.82 4.19 -0.04
N TYR A 403 -26.76 4.98 0.11
CA TYR A 403 -25.90 5.38 -1.01
C TYR A 403 -25.23 4.17 -1.68
N VAL A 404 -24.71 3.23 -0.89
CA VAL A 404 -24.07 2.01 -1.41
C VAL A 404 -25.07 1.17 -2.19
N ALA A 405 -26.27 0.93 -1.65
CA ALA A 405 -27.31 0.14 -2.30
C ALA A 405 -27.74 0.76 -3.64
N LEU A 406 -28.08 2.05 -3.65
CA LEU A 406 -28.51 2.75 -4.86
C LEU A 406 -27.39 2.85 -5.90
N SER A 407 -26.15 3.12 -5.48
CA SER A 407 -24.99 3.20 -6.39
C SER A 407 -24.58 1.87 -7.02
N ARG A 408 -25.21 0.74 -6.66
CA ARG A 408 -24.99 -0.54 -7.35
C ARG A 408 -25.69 -0.61 -8.70
N CYS A 409 -26.77 0.14 -8.90
CA CYS A 409 -27.50 0.12 -10.15
C CYS A 409 -26.87 1.08 -11.18
N THR A 410 -26.98 0.76 -12.47
CA THR A 410 -26.49 1.60 -13.56
C THR A 410 -27.44 2.75 -13.91
N SER A 411 -28.75 2.57 -13.68
CA SER A 411 -29.79 3.56 -13.98
C SER A 411 -30.84 3.63 -12.88
N LEU A 412 -31.57 4.75 -12.82
CA LEU A 412 -32.72 4.88 -11.91
C LEU A 412 -33.84 3.89 -12.30
N GLU A 413 -33.92 3.50 -13.57
CA GLU A 413 -34.92 2.58 -14.09
C GLU A 413 -34.78 1.14 -13.61
N GLY A 414 -33.55 0.71 -13.38
CA GLY A 414 -33.26 -0.61 -12.86
C GLY A 414 -33.52 -0.78 -11.36
N ILE A 415 -33.90 0.29 -10.65
CA ILE A 415 -34.12 0.25 -9.20
C ILE A 415 -35.60 0.03 -8.91
N THR A 416 -35.87 -0.98 -8.09
CA THR A 416 -37.18 -1.23 -7.48
C THR A 416 -37.03 -1.17 -5.97
N LEU A 417 -37.96 -0.49 -5.31
CA LEU A 417 -37.95 -0.37 -3.85
C LEU A 417 -39.11 -1.18 -3.26
N LYS A 418 -38.83 -1.96 -2.21
CA LYS A 418 -39.87 -2.67 -1.47
C LYS A 418 -40.68 -1.74 -0.57
N GLU A 419 -40.03 -0.71 -0.01
CA GLU A 419 -40.63 0.31 0.83
C GLU A 419 -40.11 1.70 0.43
N PRO A 420 -40.89 2.78 0.66
CA PRO A 420 -40.45 4.14 0.37
C PRO A 420 -39.25 4.53 1.25
N ILE A 421 -38.22 5.11 0.62
CA ILE A 421 -37.06 5.68 1.29
C ILE A 421 -37.50 6.95 2.01
N ARG A 422 -37.23 6.99 3.32
CA ARG A 422 -37.48 8.16 4.15
C ARG A 422 -36.21 8.99 4.25
N ARG A 423 -36.37 10.27 4.59
CA ARG A 423 -35.22 11.15 4.86
C ARG A 423 -34.37 10.66 6.03
N SER A 424 -34.95 9.92 6.98
CA SER A 424 -34.22 9.28 8.09
C SER A 424 -33.25 8.19 7.64
N ASP A 425 -33.50 7.58 6.48
CA ASP A 425 -32.71 6.47 5.95
C ASP A 425 -31.49 6.98 5.18
N VAL A 426 -31.46 8.28 4.88
CA VAL A 426 -30.31 8.98 4.29
C VAL A 426 -29.66 9.83 5.36
N PHE A 427 -28.58 9.32 5.91
CA PHE A 427 -27.76 10.09 6.84
C PHE A 427 -26.28 9.85 6.58
N VAL A 428 -25.52 10.93 6.74
CA VAL A 428 -24.07 10.94 6.69
C VAL A 428 -23.58 11.53 7.99
N ARG A 429 -22.56 10.88 8.57
CA ARG A 429 -21.95 11.32 9.82
C ARG A 429 -21.28 12.71 9.61
N PRO A 430 -21.50 13.71 10.49
CA PRO A 430 -20.92 15.04 10.33
C PRO A 430 -19.39 15.06 10.17
N GLU A 431 -18.71 14.11 10.80
CA GLU A 431 -17.25 13.92 10.75
C GLU A 431 -16.75 13.66 9.32
N VAL A 432 -17.49 12.86 8.55
CA VAL A 432 -17.22 12.56 7.13
C VAL A 432 -17.33 13.84 6.29
N VAL A 433 -18.35 14.66 6.56
CA VAL A 433 -18.58 15.94 5.87
C VAL A 433 -17.50 16.97 6.24
N ALA A 434 -17.06 17.01 7.49
CA ALA A 434 -15.99 17.89 7.92
C ALA A 434 -14.65 17.54 7.26
N PHE A 435 -14.35 16.24 7.14
CA PHE A 435 -13.12 15.76 6.51
C PHE A 435 -13.12 16.02 4.99
N SER A 436 -14.25 15.84 4.31
CA SER A 436 -14.35 16.01 2.86
C SER A 436 -14.15 17.44 2.36
N ARG A 437 -14.39 18.45 3.20
CA ARG A 437 -14.10 19.86 2.88
C ARG A 437 -12.62 20.14 2.58
N ASN A 438 -11.72 19.28 3.06
CA ASN A 438 -10.28 19.41 2.87
C ASN A 438 -9.75 18.67 1.61
N TYR A 439 -10.64 18.08 0.80
CA TYR A 439 -10.24 17.37 -0.42
C TYR A 439 -9.74 18.33 -1.50
N ASN A 440 -8.74 17.87 -2.26
CA ASN A 440 -8.17 18.61 -3.38
C ASN A 440 -7.63 20.01 -2.99
N ASP A 441 -7.22 20.19 -1.73
CA ASP A 441 -6.57 21.42 -1.24
C ASP A 441 -5.25 21.65 -2.02
N SER A 442 -5.30 22.59 -2.96
CA SER A 442 -4.20 22.88 -3.88
C SER A 442 -2.94 23.36 -3.14
N LEU A 443 -3.09 24.07 -2.02
CA LEU A 443 -1.97 24.54 -1.21
C LEU A 443 -1.25 23.36 -0.57
N VAL A 444 -1.99 22.41 -0.01
CA VAL A 444 -1.40 21.20 0.61
C VAL A 444 -0.75 20.31 -0.43
N ILE A 445 -1.40 20.10 -1.58
CA ILE A 445 -0.86 19.28 -2.67
C ILE A 445 0.44 19.90 -3.23
N ASN A 446 0.42 21.19 -3.55
CA ASN A 446 1.60 21.88 -4.09
C ASN A 446 2.73 21.97 -3.06
N LYS A 447 2.40 22.15 -1.78
CA LYS A 447 3.38 22.10 -0.69
C LYS A 447 4.01 20.71 -0.57
N ALA A 448 3.22 19.64 -0.64
CA ALA A 448 3.74 18.27 -0.60
C ALA A 448 4.66 17.97 -1.80
N LEU A 449 4.31 18.45 -2.99
CA LEU A 449 5.12 18.29 -4.20
C LEU A 449 6.44 19.09 -4.14
N SER A 450 6.40 20.34 -3.69
CA SER A 450 7.59 21.19 -3.56
C SER A 450 8.55 20.71 -2.45
N GLU A 451 8.02 20.35 -1.28
CA GLU A 451 8.84 19.76 -0.21
C GLU A 451 9.51 18.47 -0.64
N SER A 452 8.84 17.65 -1.45
CA SER A 452 9.41 16.42 -1.97
C SER A 452 10.49 16.64 -3.02
N LYS A 453 10.33 17.66 -3.87
CA LYS A 453 11.37 18.05 -4.81
C LYS A 453 12.64 18.41 -4.04
N ALA A 454 12.49 19.17 -2.95
CA ALA A 454 13.58 19.50 -2.04
C ALA A 454 14.23 18.25 -1.41
N ASP A 455 13.44 17.28 -0.94
CA ASP A 455 13.98 16.05 -0.33
C ASP A 455 14.85 15.24 -1.30
N ARG A 456 14.44 15.14 -2.56
CA ARG A 456 15.23 14.45 -3.60
C ARG A 456 16.54 15.19 -3.85
N GLU A 457 16.46 16.51 -4.03
CA GLU A 457 17.62 17.38 -4.26
C GLU A 457 18.61 17.31 -3.09
N TYR A 458 18.13 17.27 -1.83
CA TYR A 458 18.97 17.06 -0.65
C TYR A 458 19.65 15.69 -0.64
N HIS A 459 18.94 14.62 -1.02
CA HIS A 459 19.52 13.27 -1.06
C HIS A 459 20.61 13.15 -2.12
N ASP A 460 20.37 13.69 -3.31
CA ASP A 460 21.33 13.69 -4.41
C ASP A 460 22.56 14.56 -4.06
N ALA A 461 22.36 15.68 -3.36
CA ALA A 461 23.45 16.48 -2.80
C ALA A 461 24.31 15.67 -1.83
N VAL A 462 23.71 14.96 -0.86
CA VAL A 462 24.47 14.12 0.09
C VAL A 462 25.27 13.04 -0.62
N LYS A 463 24.69 12.38 -1.64
CA LYS A 463 25.41 11.38 -2.44
C LYS A 463 26.59 11.98 -3.21
N ALA A 464 26.43 13.16 -3.78
CA ALA A 464 27.50 13.86 -4.50
C ALA A 464 28.64 14.24 -3.54
N PHE A 465 28.30 14.77 -2.36
CA PHE A 465 29.28 15.09 -1.31
C PHE A 465 30.08 13.86 -0.87
N ASP A 466 29.40 12.73 -0.62
CA ASP A 466 30.05 11.49 -0.18
C ASP A 466 30.94 10.87 -1.29
N LYS A 467 30.69 11.19 -2.56
CA LYS A 467 31.55 10.81 -3.70
C LYS A 467 32.70 11.81 -3.96
N GLY A 468 32.71 12.96 -3.29
CA GLY A 468 33.69 14.03 -3.50
C GLY A 468 33.39 14.96 -4.68
N ASP A 469 32.23 14.84 -5.33
CA ASP A 469 31.79 15.73 -6.41
C ASP A 469 31.13 16.98 -5.83
N MET A 470 31.93 18.03 -5.65
CA MET A 470 31.49 19.27 -5.00
C MET A 470 30.62 20.16 -5.89
N GLU A 471 30.79 20.11 -7.21
CA GLU A 471 30.01 20.92 -8.15
C GLU A 471 28.56 20.44 -8.17
N SER A 472 28.36 19.14 -8.42
CA SER A 472 27.03 18.53 -8.35
C SER A 472 26.40 18.63 -6.97
N PHE A 473 27.21 18.59 -5.90
CA PHE A 473 26.71 18.84 -4.54
C PHE A 473 26.12 20.25 -4.40
N LEU A 474 26.87 21.29 -4.77
CA LEU A 474 26.43 22.67 -4.64
C LEU A 474 25.17 22.95 -5.46
N ASP A 475 25.14 22.50 -6.71
CA ASP A 475 24.00 22.67 -7.60
C ASP A 475 22.72 22.08 -7.01
N ASN A 476 22.78 20.82 -6.56
CA ASN A 476 21.63 20.15 -5.98
C ASN A 476 21.27 20.73 -4.61
N PHE A 477 22.26 21.12 -3.81
CA PHE A 477 22.04 21.71 -2.49
C PHE A 477 21.36 23.08 -2.59
N PHE A 478 21.80 23.95 -3.51
CA PHE A 478 21.16 25.26 -3.71
C PHE A 478 19.73 25.11 -4.26
N LYS A 479 19.51 24.21 -5.23
CA LYS A 479 18.15 23.88 -5.70
C LYS A 479 17.25 23.44 -4.54
N ALA A 480 17.76 22.57 -3.66
CA ALA A 480 17.02 22.09 -2.49
C ALA A 480 16.65 23.22 -1.52
N ILE A 481 17.59 24.14 -1.25
CA ILE A 481 17.37 25.29 -0.35
C ILE A 481 16.29 26.24 -0.89
N HIS A 482 16.30 26.50 -2.20
CA HIS A 482 15.28 27.34 -2.84
C HIS A 482 13.90 26.67 -2.77
N SER A 483 13.86 25.35 -2.86
CA SER A 483 12.63 24.56 -2.71
C SER A 483 12.14 24.48 -1.25
N ARG A 484 13.06 24.37 -0.26
CA ARG A 484 12.73 24.31 1.18
C ARG A 484 13.88 24.84 2.03
N TYR A 485 13.62 25.93 2.77
CA TYR A 485 14.63 26.53 3.64
C TYR A 485 14.76 25.77 4.98
N ASP A 486 15.69 24.81 5.04
CA ASP A 486 15.91 23.95 6.22
C ASP A 486 17.21 24.20 6.99
N ILE A 487 18.11 25.05 6.47
CA ILE A 487 19.51 25.15 6.94
C ILE A 487 19.61 25.60 8.39
N GLU A 488 18.66 26.42 8.87
CA GLU A 488 18.65 26.93 10.24
C GLU A 488 18.16 25.92 11.26
N LYS A 489 17.54 24.81 10.84
CA LYS A 489 17.06 23.78 11.75
C LYS A 489 18.24 23.21 12.55
N PRO A 490 18.16 23.11 13.89
CA PRO A 490 19.27 22.67 14.73
C PRO A 490 19.88 21.32 14.32
N LEU A 491 19.04 20.38 13.86
CA LEU A 491 19.47 19.07 13.39
C LEU A 491 20.29 19.15 12.10
N VAL A 492 19.84 19.96 11.14
CA VAL A 492 20.52 20.17 9.86
C VAL A 492 21.86 20.88 10.09
N ARG A 493 21.88 21.91 10.94
CA ARG A 493 23.13 22.56 11.39
C ARG A 493 24.11 21.57 12.01
N ARG A 494 23.64 20.70 12.90
CA ARG A 494 24.49 19.68 13.53
C ARG A 494 25.04 18.68 12.51
N PHE A 495 24.22 18.27 11.55
CA PHE A 495 24.63 17.35 10.48
C PHE A 495 25.67 17.98 9.56
N ILE A 496 25.42 19.20 9.06
CA ILE A 496 26.36 19.95 8.21
C ILE A 496 27.69 20.15 8.96
N ARG A 497 27.65 20.58 10.23
CA ARG A 497 28.85 20.70 11.07
C ARG A 497 29.61 19.38 11.16
N SER A 498 28.92 18.27 11.38
CA SER A 498 29.55 16.94 11.46
C SER A 498 30.24 16.55 10.16
N LYS A 499 29.60 16.80 9.00
CA LYS A 499 30.15 16.50 7.68
C LYS A 499 31.34 17.41 7.35
N LEU A 500 31.26 18.71 7.61
CA LEU A 500 32.37 19.64 7.41
C LEU A 500 33.57 19.34 8.32
N ASN A 501 33.33 18.82 9.53
CA ASN A 501 34.41 18.46 10.45
C ASN A 501 35.27 17.29 9.95
N VAL A 502 34.81 16.52 8.94
CA VAL A 502 35.64 15.51 8.26
C VAL A 502 36.86 16.16 7.61
N VAL A 503 36.72 17.36 7.04
CA VAL A 503 37.83 18.12 6.43
C VAL A 503 38.90 18.44 7.47
N ASN A 504 38.50 18.87 8.66
CA ASN A 504 39.45 19.17 9.74
C ASN A 504 40.18 17.90 10.21
N LYS A 505 39.48 16.77 10.32
CA LYS A 505 40.09 15.47 10.66
C LYS A 505 41.10 15.04 9.61
N LEU A 506 40.74 15.10 8.32
CA LEU A 506 41.64 14.74 7.22
C LEU A 506 42.87 15.66 7.14
N ARG A 507 42.73 16.96 7.48
CA ARG A 507 43.86 17.88 7.57
C ARG A 507 44.82 17.49 8.70
N ALA A 508 44.28 17.19 9.89
CA ALA A 508 45.09 16.75 11.03
C ALA A 508 45.79 15.40 10.77
N GLU A 509 45.09 14.46 10.13
CA GLU A 509 45.66 13.17 9.75
C GLU A 509 46.75 13.31 8.69
N ASN A 510 46.56 14.15 7.67
CA ASN A 510 47.62 14.45 6.69
C ASN A 510 48.84 15.08 7.35
N GLN A 511 48.67 15.99 8.31
CA GLN A 511 49.79 16.56 9.05
C GLN A 511 50.56 15.48 9.82
N ARG A 512 49.85 14.60 10.56
CA ARG A 512 50.49 13.50 11.27
C ARG A 512 51.23 12.54 10.33
N LEU A 513 50.63 12.18 9.19
CA LEU A 513 51.25 11.31 8.20
C LEU A 513 52.49 11.95 7.56
N LEU A 514 52.48 13.28 7.36
CA LEU A 514 53.66 14.02 6.89
C LEU A 514 54.78 14.03 7.92
N GLU A 515 54.45 14.17 9.21
CA GLU A 515 55.41 14.09 10.31
C GLU A 515 56.00 12.67 10.43
N GLU A 516 55.18 11.62 10.43
CA GLU A 516 55.63 10.23 10.46
C GLU A 516 56.50 9.89 9.24
N LYS A 517 56.14 10.40 8.05
CA LYS A 517 56.96 10.24 6.85
C LYS A 517 58.32 10.92 7.03
N LYS A 518 58.34 12.14 7.55
CA LYS A 518 59.58 12.90 7.80
C LYS A 518 60.48 12.18 8.81
N GLU A 519 59.92 11.64 9.90
CA GLU A 519 60.67 10.85 10.88
C GLU A 519 61.27 9.58 10.27
N LYS A 520 60.50 8.86 9.45
CA LYS A 520 61.00 7.69 8.70
C LYS A 520 62.10 8.08 7.72
N ASP A 521 61.92 9.17 6.97
CA ASP A 521 62.92 9.67 6.03
C ASP A 521 64.22 10.06 6.75
N ASP A 522 64.13 10.69 7.92
CA ASP A 522 65.30 11.05 8.74
C ASP A 522 65.97 9.84 9.37
N PHE A 523 65.21 8.82 9.79
CA PHE A 523 65.75 7.54 10.24
C PHE A 523 66.50 6.79 9.12
N LEU A 524 65.92 6.74 7.92
CA LEU A 524 66.55 6.13 6.75
C LEU A 524 67.85 6.85 6.36
N LYS A 525 67.89 8.20 6.47
CA LYS A 525 69.13 8.97 6.29
C LYS A 525 70.20 8.58 7.30
N ARG A 526 69.86 8.42 8.58
CA ARG A 526 70.83 8.01 9.63
C ARG A 526 71.42 6.64 9.34
N LEU A 527 70.57 5.64 9.06
CA LEU A 527 71.03 4.30 8.68
C LEU A 527 71.90 4.33 7.42
N ALA A 528 71.54 5.15 6.43
CA ALA A 528 72.34 5.29 5.22
C ALA A 528 73.74 5.86 5.51
N VAL A 529 73.87 6.82 6.45
CA VAL A 529 75.19 7.33 6.90
C VAL A 529 75.99 6.24 7.62
N GLU A 530 75.36 5.43 8.47
CA GLU A 530 76.03 4.30 9.14
C GLU A 530 76.57 3.27 8.13
N TYR A 531 75.78 2.91 7.12
CA TYR A 531 76.25 2.03 6.04
C TYR A 531 77.42 2.65 5.24
N VAL A 532 77.47 3.97 5.08
CA VAL A 532 78.64 4.64 4.48
C VAL A 532 79.86 4.52 5.40
N MET A 533 79.70 4.66 6.71
CA MET A 533 80.81 4.51 7.66
C MET A 533 81.34 3.08 7.69
N LEU A 534 80.45 2.08 7.75
CA LEU A 534 80.81 0.67 7.65
C LEU A 534 81.50 0.35 6.32
N GLY A 535 81.03 0.93 5.21
CA GLY A 535 81.70 0.84 3.92
C GLY A 535 83.13 1.39 3.94
N LYS A 536 83.38 2.50 4.65
CA LYS A 536 84.72 3.08 4.82
C LYS A 536 85.64 2.21 5.67
N GLU A 537 85.11 1.53 6.68
CA GLU A 537 85.87 0.61 7.53
C GLU A 537 86.24 -0.66 6.75
N CYS A 538 85.31 -1.24 5.99
CA CYS A 538 85.61 -2.36 5.09
C CYS A 538 86.67 -2.00 4.02
N GLU A 539 86.68 -0.75 3.52
CA GLU A 539 87.77 -0.27 2.64
C GLU A 539 89.14 -0.28 3.34
N LYS A 540 89.21 0.10 4.63
CA LYS A 540 90.46 0.11 5.40
C LYS A 540 91.00 -1.30 5.64
N GLU A 541 90.12 -2.25 5.89
CA GLU A 541 90.45 -3.67 6.09
C GLU A 541 90.64 -4.46 4.77
N LYS A 542 90.68 -3.77 3.61
CA LYS A 542 90.85 -4.35 2.26
C LYS A 542 89.73 -5.32 1.81
N MET A 543 88.54 -5.25 2.40
CA MET A 543 87.37 -6.06 2.05
C MET A 543 86.48 -5.33 1.02
N ASN A 544 86.93 -5.28 -0.24
CA ASN A 544 86.31 -4.45 -1.29
C ASN A 544 84.86 -4.83 -1.63
N ASP A 545 84.54 -6.13 -1.70
CA ASP A 545 83.17 -6.59 -2.02
C ASP A 545 82.16 -6.18 -0.94
N ALA A 546 82.55 -6.27 0.33
CA ALA A 546 81.74 -5.85 1.46
C ALA A 546 81.54 -4.32 1.48
N ALA A 547 82.58 -3.55 1.15
CA ALA A 547 82.50 -2.10 1.03
C ALA A 547 81.52 -1.67 -0.09
N ILE A 548 81.59 -2.31 -1.26
CA ILE A 548 80.66 -2.08 -2.38
C ILE A 548 79.22 -2.40 -1.98
N ALA A 549 78.99 -3.50 -1.26
CA ALA A 549 77.64 -3.89 -0.80
C ALA A 549 77.06 -2.86 0.18
N ASN A 550 77.87 -2.36 1.11
CA ASN A 550 77.47 -1.34 2.08
C ASN A 550 77.17 0.02 1.42
N TYR A 551 77.99 0.47 0.47
CA TYR A 551 77.70 1.69 -0.29
C TYR A 551 76.45 1.56 -1.18
N LYS A 552 76.20 0.39 -1.79
CA LYS A 552 74.95 0.12 -2.53
C LYS A 552 73.73 0.14 -1.59
N LYS A 553 73.83 -0.42 -0.39
CA LYS A 553 72.76 -0.37 0.62
C LYS A 553 72.48 1.06 1.08
N ALA A 554 73.51 1.85 1.36
CA ALA A 554 73.36 3.26 1.70
C ALA A 554 72.61 4.05 0.62
N LEU A 555 72.96 3.85 -0.66
CA LEU A 555 72.29 4.53 -1.78
C LEU A 555 70.87 4.03 -2.04
N LYS A 556 70.56 2.78 -1.70
CA LYS A 556 69.19 2.24 -1.75
C LYS A 556 68.30 2.87 -0.68
N LEU A 557 68.85 3.17 0.50
CA LEU A 557 68.13 3.78 1.62
C LEU A 557 68.00 5.31 1.45
N CYS A 558 69.05 5.96 0.95
CA CYS A 558 69.05 7.39 0.64
C CYS A 558 69.80 7.65 -0.68
N PRO A 559 69.07 7.89 -1.80
CA PRO A 559 69.68 8.08 -3.12
C PRO A 559 70.57 9.32 -3.24
N ASP A 560 70.46 10.29 -2.33
CA ASP A 560 71.10 11.61 -2.45
C ASP A 560 72.44 11.74 -1.73
N ILE A 561 73.03 10.66 -1.19
CA ILE A 561 74.33 10.72 -0.51
C ILE A 561 75.49 10.81 -1.52
N PRO A 562 76.20 11.95 -1.63
CA PRO A 562 77.23 12.13 -2.66
C PRO A 562 78.49 11.29 -2.39
N GLU A 563 78.84 11.10 -1.12
CA GLU A 563 80.05 10.39 -0.71
C GLU A 563 79.99 8.90 -1.06
N ALA A 564 78.84 8.26 -0.83
CA ALA A 564 78.60 6.87 -1.20
C ALA A 564 78.69 6.66 -2.73
N LYS A 565 78.12 7.58 -3.53
CA LYS A 565 78.23 7.54 -5.00
C LYS A 565 79.68 7.65 -5.47
N ARG A 566 80.45 8.57 -4.89
CA ARG A 566 81.84 8.83 -5.28
C ARG A 566 82.75 7.64 -4.95
N ARG A 567 82.61 7.05 -3.76
CA ARG A 567 83.42 5.91 -3.33
C ARG A 567 83.05 4.61 -4.04
N LEU A 568 81.76 4.37 -4.26
CA LEU A 568 81.31 3.24 -5.07
C LEU A 568 81.90 3.28 -6.48
N LYS A 569 81.91 4.44 -7.15
CA LYS A 569 82.56 4.62 -8.47
C LYS A 569 84.07 4.41 -8.45
N ARG A 570 84.74 4.64 -7.32
CA ARG A 570 86.19 4.46 -7.16
C ARG A 570 86.56 2.99 -6.95
N LEU A 571 85.73 2.23 -6.25
CA LEU A 571 85.93 0.79 -6.00
C LEU A 571 85.48 -0.12 -7.16
N GLN A 572 84.67 0.43 -8.09
CA GLN A 572 84.20 -0.27 -9.29
C GLN A 572 85.06 0.02 -10.53
N LYS A 573 86.00 0.95 -10.44
CA LYS A 573 87.09 1.16 -11.41
C LYS A 573 88.30 0.38 -10.94
#